data_AF-A0A8T4WKF5-F1
#
_entry.id   AF-A0A8T4WKF5-F1
#
_cell.length_a   1.000
_cell.length_b   1.000
_cell.length_c   1.000
_cell.angle_alpha   90.00
_cell.angle_beta   90.00
_cell.angle_gamma   90.00
#
_symmetry.space_group_name_H-M   'P 1'
#
loop_
_entity.id
_entity.type
_entity.pdbx_description
1 polymer ?
#
loop_
_entity_poly.entity_id
_entity_poly.type
_entity_poly.pdbx_seq_one_letter_code
_entity_poly.pdbx_strand_id
1 'polypeptide(L)'
;MENYFESLKEEMNQAYEIAEKARSRGLDPELEPEIPPAEDLAARVEKLAGPEGVAEAIRELEDELSREEIAFKIAEKVVEGEFGNLGIKDSAEQAIRTSLAIITEGIAAAAPIEGITHAS
;
A
#
# COMPACT_ATOMS: atom_id res chain seq x y z
N MET A 1 -5.25 24.48 2.02
CA MET A 1 -4.40 23.40 1.47
C MET A 1 -5.28 22.23 1.06
N GLU A 2 -6.24 21.86 1.92
CA GLU A 2 -7.33 20.91 1.66
C GLU A 2 -8.08 21.18 0.34
N ASN A 3 -8.67 22.37 0.16
CA ASN A 3 -9.38 22.72 -1.10
C ASN A 3 -8.52 22.61 -2.37
N TYR A 4 -7.21 22.80 -2.26
CA TYR A 4 -6.28 22.67 -3.41
C TYR A 4 -6.02 21.21 -3.75
N PHE A 5 -5.86 20.35 -2.74
CA PHE A 5 -5.77 18.91 -2.95
C PHE A 5 -7.08 18.32 -3.46
N GLU A 6 -8.23 18.80 -2.96
CA GLU A 6 -9.55 18.39 -3.45
C GLU A 6 -9.73 18.77 -4.93
N SER A 7 -9.39 19.99 -5.33
CA SER A 7 -9.50 20.39 -6.75
C SER A 7 -8.60 19.54 -7.65
N LEU A 8 -7.36 19.23 -7.21
CA LEU A 8 -6.48 18.35 -7.95
C LEU A 8 -7.05 16.92 -8.08
N LYS A 9 -7.67 16.40 -7.01
CA LYS A 9 -8.29 15.08 -7.00
C LYS A 9 -9.52 15.03 -7.91
N GLU A 10 -10.35 16.07 -7.91
CA GLU A 10 -11.49 16.20 -8.82
C GLU A 10 -11.05 16.25 -10.28
N GLU A 11 -10.05 17.08 -10.62
CA GLU A 11 -9.50 17.18 -11.98
C GLU A 11 -8.88 15.84 -12.43
N MET A 12 -8.15 15.17 -11.55
CA MET A 12 -7.60 13.84 -11.81
C MET A 12 -8.70 12.81 -12.10
N ASN A 13 -9.74 12.77 -11.26
CA ASN A 13 -10.86 11.84 -11.43
C ASN A 13 -11.61 12.08 -12.75
N GLN A 14 -11.82 13.36 -13.12
CA GLN A 14 -12.43 13.72 -14.40
C GLN A 14 -11.59 13.23 -15.58
N ALA A 15 -10.27 13.41 -15.53
CA ALA A 15 -9.38 12.90 -16.56
C ALA A 15 -9.42 11.36 -16.66
N TYR A 16 -9.51 10.68 -15.52
CA TYR A 16 -9.60 9.23 -15.44
C TYR A 16 -10.89 8.68 -16.06
N GLU A 17 -12.04 9.29 -15.73
CA GLU A 17 -13.34 8.89 -16.28
C GLU A 17 -13.40 9.06 -17.81
N ILE A 18 -12.76 10.11 -18.34
CA ILE A 18 -12.61 10.29 -19.79
C ILE A 18 -11.79 9.16 -20.40
N ALA A 19 -10.69 8.77 -19.75
CA ALA A 19 -9.84 7.68 -20.22
C ALA A 19 -10.55 6.31 -20.21
N GLU A 20 -11.33 6.00 -19.16
CA GLU A 20 -12.16 4.79 -19.10
C GLU A 20 -13.20 4.74 -20.23
N LYS A 21 -13.91 5.86 -20.46
CA LYS A 21 -14.89 5.97 -21.56
C LYS A 21 -14.23 5.83 -22.93
N ALA A 22 -13.00 6.28 -23.10
CA ALA A 22 -12.27 6.12 -24.35
C ALA A 22 -11.85 4.67 -24.58
N ARG A 23 -11.21 4.04 -23.59
CA ARG A 23 -10.65 2.69 -23.69
C ARG A 23 -11.70 1.59 -23.73
N SER A 24 -12.84 1.77 -23.06
CA SER A 24 -13.98 0.84 -23.13
C SER A 24 -14.56 0.67 -24.54
N ARG A 25 -14.18 1.54 -25.50
CA ARG A 25 -14.54 1.41 -26.93
C ARG A 25 -13.72 0.34 -27.65
N GLY A 26 -12.71 -0.26 -27.01
CA GLY A 26 -11.91 -1.36 -27.57
C GLY A 26 -11.02 -0.95 -28.74
N LEU A 27 -10.58 0.32 -28.77
CA LEU A 27 -9.68 0.84 -29.81
C LEU A 27 -8.20 0.77 -29.39
N ASP A 28 -7.94 0.48 -28.12
CA ASP A 28 -6.63 0.35 -27.49
C ASP A 28 -6.41 -1.12 -27.05
N PRO A 29 -5.16 -1.52 -26.71
CA PRO A 29 -4.85 -2.90 -26.30
C PRO A 29 -5.64 -3.40 -25.09
N GLU A 30 -6.00 -2.49 -24.18
CA GLU A 30 -6.76 -2.77 -22.96
C GLU A 30 -8.04 -1.95 -22.93
N LEU A 31 -9.08 -2.49 -22.28
CA LEU A 31 -10.39 -1.83 -22.15
C LEU A 31 -10.44 -0.78 -21.04
N GLU A 32 -9.42 -0.74 -20.19
CA GLU A 32 -9.30 0.14 -19.02
C GLU A 32 -7.97 0.91 -19.04
N PRO A 33 -7.86 2.08 -18.37
CA PRO A 33 -6.61 2.81 -18.25
C PRO A 33 -5.52 1.98 -17.55
N GLU A 34 -4.41 1.73 -18.24
CA GLU A 34 -3.27 0.94 -17.73
C GLU A 34 -2.52 1.57 -16.54
N ILE A 35 -2.69 2.89 -16.35
CA ILE A 35 -2.08 3.62 -15.24
C ILE A 35 -3.17 3.80 -14.18
N PRO A 36 -3.14 3.09 -13.03
CA PRO A 36 -4.08 3.32 -11.95
C PRO A 36 -3.82 4.70 -11.29
N PRO A 37 -4.85 5.36 -10.73
CA PRO A 37 -4.64 6.51 -9.85
C PRO A 37 -3.71 6.06 -8.72
N ALA A 38 -2.82 6.95 -8.27
CA ALA A 38 -1.78 6.58 -7.31
C ALA A 38 -2.36 5.81 -6.12
N GLU A 39 -2.02 4.52 -6.07
CA GLU A 39 -2.07 3.64 -4.91
C GLU A 39 -1.40 4.41 -3.76
N ASP A 40 -2.15 4.74 -2.71
CA ASP A 40 -1.62 5.38 -1.51
C ASP A 40 -0.45 4.59 -0.89
N LEU A 41 0.21 5.15 0.13
CA LEU A 41 1.28 4.47 0.85
C LEU A 41 0.87 3.05 1.23
N ALA A 42 -0.35 2.91 1.74
CA ALA A 42 -0.95 1.66 2.17
C ALA A 42 -0.96 0.59 1.06
N ALA A 43 -1.48 0.93 -0.13
CA ALA A 43 -1.51 0.00 -1.26
C ALA A 43 -0.11 -0.37 -1.77
N ARG A 44 0.85 0.57 -1.76
CA ARG A 44 2.26 0.24 -2.09
C ARG A 44 2.86 -0.76 -1.11
N VAL A 45 2.62 -0.57 0.19
CA VAL A 45 3.13 -1.46 1.23
C VAL A 45 2.56 -2.86 1.06
N GLU A 46 1.25 -3.00 0.87
CA GLU A 46 0.61 -4.31 0.67
C GLU A 46 1.17 -5.02 -0.56
N LYS A 47 1.35 -4.30 -1.67
CA LYS A 47 1.90 -4.88 -2.90
C LYS A 47 3.37 -5.29 -2.81
N LEU A 48 4.17 -4.54 -2.05
CA LEU A 48 5.61 -4.77 -1.93
C LEU A 48 5.98 -5.78 -0.86
N ALA A 49 5.30 -5.74 0.27
CA ALA A 49 5.62 -6.53 1.45
C ALA A 49 4.47 -7.41 1.91
N GLY A 50 3.22 -7.10 1.57
CA GLY A 50 2.05 -7.70 2.20
C GLY A 50 1.98 -7.37 3.70
N PRO A 51 1.23 -8.15 4.51
CA PRO A 51 0.31 -9.22 4.08
C PRO A 51 -0.96 -8.66 3.42
N GLU A 52 -1.79 -9.55 2.84
CA GLU A 52 -3.08 -9.18 2.26
C GLU A 52 -3.99 -8.54 3.32
N GLY A 53 -4.66 -7.44 2.97
CA GLY A 53 -5.51 -6.65 3.86
C GLY A 53 -4.77 -5.61 4.69
N VAL A 54 -3.44 -5.52 4.60
CA VAL A 54 -2.68 -4.52 5.39
C VAL A 54 -2.93 -3.08 4.93
N ALA A 55 -3.28 -2.84 3.65
CA ALA A 55 -3.54 -1.48 3.20
C ALA A 55 -4.76 -0.86 3.89
N GLU A 56 -5.80 -1.64 4.15
CA GLU A 56 -6.98 -1.16 4.87
C GLU A 56 -6.62 -0.78 6.32
N ALA A 57 -5.89 -1.65 7.02
CA ALA A 57 -5.43 -1.38 8.37
C ALA A 57 -4.51 -0.16 8.48
N ILE A 58 -3.67 0.10 7.48
CA ILE A 58 -2.83 1.31 7.45
C ILE A 58 -3.71 2.55 7.31
N ARG A 59 -4.68 2.57 6.38
CA ARG A 59 -5.60 3.70 6.18
C ARG A 59 -6.41 4.03 7.42
N GLU A 60 -6.87 3.02 8.15
CA GLU A 60 -7.61 3.20 9.41
C GLU A 60 -6.78 3.90 10.49
N LEU A 61 -5.46 3.72 10.48
CA LEU A 61 -4.55 4.27 11.49
C LEU A 61 -3.90 5.60 11.07
N GLU A 62 -3.92 5.93 9.78
CA GLU A 62 -3.29 7.14 9.21
C GLU A 62 -3.91 8.46 9.74
N ASP A 63 -5.18 8.44 10.16
CA ASP A 63 -5.85 9.62 10.71
C ASP A 63 -5.50 9.91 12.18
N GLU A 64 -5.03 8.89 12.92
CA GLU A 64 -4.84 8.96 14.38
C GLU A 64 -3.37 8.88 14.81
N LEU A 65 -2.52 8.24 14.02
CA LEU A 65 -1.15 7.87 14.41
C LEU A 65 -0.10 8.45 13.47
N SER A 66 1.09 8.71 14.01
CA SER A 66 2.26 8.97 13.17
C SER A 66 2.68 7.69 12.42
N ARG A 67 3.44 7.87 11.36
CA ARG A 67 3.91 6.77 10.51
C ARG A 67 4.70 5.72 11.28
N GLU A 68 5.58 6.16 12.18
CA GLU A 68 6.37 5.28 13.03
C GLU A 68 5.46 4.46 13.94
N GLU A 69 4.43 5.08 14.53
CA GLU A 69 3.43 4.40 15.35
C GLU A 69 2.62 3.39 14.54
N ILE A 70 2.20 3.74 13.32
CA ILE A 70 1.52 2.82 12.39
C ILE A 70 2.41 1.62 12.09
N ALA A 71 3.70 1.84 11.80
CA ALA A 71 4.63 0.74 11.51
C ALA A 71 4.73 -0.25 12.68
N PHE A 72 4.80 0.23 13.92
CA PHE A 72 4.78 -0.63 15.10
C PHE A 72 3.44 -1.32 15.30
N LYS A 73 2.33 -0.61 15.11
CA LYS A 73 0.99 -1.16 15.29
C LYS A 73 0.68 -2.26 14.29
N ILE A 74 1.05 -2.07 13.03
CA ILE A 74 0.91 -3.08 11.99
C ILE A 74 1.79 -4.30 12.30
N ALA A 75 3.04 -4.12 12.76
CA ALA A 75 3.87 -5.24 13.19
C ALA A 75 3.20 -6.07 14.30
N GLU A 76 2.63 -5.41 15.32
CA GLU A 76 1.88 -6.06 16.40
C GLU A 76 0.71 -6.88 15.83
N LYS A 77 -0.13 -6.29 14.99
CA LYS A 77 -1.26 -6.96 14.34
C LYS A 77 -0.85 -8.18 13.52
N VAL A 78 0.28 -8.11 12.82
CA VAL A 78 0.83 -9.25 12.06
C VAL A 78 1.27 -10.39 12.98
N VAL A 79 1.97 -10.10 14.09
CA VAL A 79 2.40 -11.17 15.02
C VAL A 79 1.24 -11.74 15.84
N GLU A 80 0.18 -10.97 16.06
CA GLU A 80 -1.07 -11.44 16.68
C GLU A 80 -1.93 -12.28 15.72
N GLY A 81 -1.59 -12.30 14.42
CA GLY A 81 -2.25 -13.12 13.40
C GLY A 81 -3.52 -12.50 12.83
N GLU A 82 -3.71 -11.17 12.95
CA GLU A 82 -4.89 -10.47 12.42
C GLU A 82 -5.01 -10.58 10.89
N PHE A 83 -3.88 -10.74 10.18
CA PHE A 83 -3.82 -10.90 8.72
C PHE A 83 -3.67 -12.36 8.28
N GLY A 84 -4.03 -13.30 9.17
CA GLY A 84 -3.86 -14.73 8.95
C GLY A 84 -2.78 -15.32 9.86
N ASN A 85 -2.95 -16.60 10.19
CA ASN A 85 -2.11 -17.28 11.16
C ASN A 85 -0.88 -17.89 10.47
N LEU A 86 0.21 -17.12 10.44
CA LEU A 86 1.52 -17.58 10.00
C LEU A 86 2.24 -18.26 11.18
N GLY A 87 3.18 -19.17 10.90
CA GLY A 87 4.04 -19.71 11.96
C GLY A 87 4.85 -18.59 12.61
N ILE A 88 5.24 -18.73 13.89
CA ILE A 88 5.93 -17.68 14.67
C ILE A 88 7.07 -17.00 13.90
N LYS A 89 7.89 -17.79 13.20
CA LYS A 89 9.02 -17.27 12.41
C LYS A 89 8.56 -16.45 11.21
N ASP A 90 7.57 -16.95 10.49
CA ASP A 90 7.04 -16.31 9.28
C ASP A 90 6.26 -15.03 9.65
N SER A 91 5.52 -15.02 10.76
CA SER A 91 4.85 -13.81 11.27
C SER A 91 5.86 -12.73 11.65
N ALA A 92 6.96 -13.10 12.31
CA ALA A 92 8.00 -12.14 12.68
C ALA A 92 8.70 -11.54 11.44
N GLU A 93 9.01 -12.38 10.44
CA GLU A 93 9.60 -11.92 9.18
C GLU A 93 8.64 -11.00 8.41
N GLN A 94 7.36 -11.39 8.33
CA GLN A 94 6.32 -10.60 7.69
C GLN A 94 6.16 -9.23 8.38
N ALA A 95 6.10 -9.21 9.71
CA ALA A 95 5.99 -7.97 10.48
C ALA A 95 7.17 -7.02 10.19
N ILE A 96 8.40 -7.52 10.17
CA ILE A 96 9.59 -6.72 9.88
C ILE A 96 9.54 -6.15 8.45
N ARG A 97 9.20 -6.97 7.45
CA ARG A 97 9.09 -6.57 6.05
C ARG A 97 8.07 -5.44 5.88
N THR A 98 6.88 -5.63 6.43
CA THR A 98 5.77 -4.69 6.34
C THR A 98 6.08 -3.38 7.06
N SER A 99 6.56 -3.42 8.30
CA SER A 99 6.91 -2.20 9.05
C SER A 99 8.02 -1.40 8.38
N LEU A 100 9.03 -2.08 7.82
CA LEU A 100 10.10 -1.41 7.09
C LEU A 100 9.59 -0.74 5.81
N ALA A 101 8.66 -1.39 5.09
CA ALA A 101 8.03 -0.80 3.92
C ALA A 101 7.22 0.46 4.27
N ILE A 102 6.50 0.46 5.40
CA ILE A 102 5.76 1.64 5.89
C ILE A 102 6.71 2.80 6.18
N ILE A 103 7.79 2.56 6.94
CA ILE A 103 8.77 3.59 7.30
C ILE A 103 9.43 4.21 6.07
N THR A 104 9.71 3.39 5.05
CA THR A 104 10.42 3.80 3.82
C THR A 104 9.49 4.24 2.68
N GLU A 105 8.21 4.47 3.00
CA GLU A 105 7.16 4.91 2.08
C GLU A 105 6.88 3.97 0.90
N GLY A 106 7.37 2.72 0.96
CA GLY A 106 7.41 1.81 -0.18
C GLY A 106 8.28 2.32 -1.35
N ILE A 107 9.11 3.35 -1.15
CA ILE A 107 9.97 3.94 -2.18
C ILE A 107 11.32 3.22 -2.23
N ALA A 108 11.79 2.68 -1.11
CA ALA A 108 13.01 1.87 -1.04
C ALA A 108 12.72 0.39 -1.34
N ALA A 109 12.31 0.09 -2.57
CA ALA A 109 11.95 -1.28 -3.00
C ALA A 109 13.08 -2.34 -2.81
N ALA A 110 14.33 -1.91 -2.68
CA ALA A 110 15.47 -2.81 -2.46
C ALA A 110 15.61 -3.32 -1.01
N ALA A 111 15.14 -2.59 0.01
CA ALA A 111 15.39 -2.99 1.40
C ALA A 111 14.50 -4.18 1.86
N PRO A 112 13.19 -4.23 1.58
CA PRO A 112 12.34 -5.33 2.01
C PRO A 112 12.45 -6.61 1.14
N ILE A 113 12.82 -6.45 -0.13
CA ILE A 113 12.83 -7.56 -1.11
C ILE A 113 14.25 -8.14 -1.29
N GLU A 114 15.29 -7.30 -1.44
CA GLU A 114 16.67 -7.75 -1.66
C GLU A 114 17.53 -7.77 -0.39
N GLY A 115 17.17 -6.98 0.63
CA GLY A 115 17.97 -6.80 1.85
C GLY A 115 17.75 -7.85 2.95
N ILE A 116 16.52 -8.32 3.15
CA ILE A 116 16.18 -9.26 4.24
C ILE A 116 16.25 -10.69 3.69
N THR A 117 17.45 -11.24 3.70
CA THR A 117 17.68 -12.59 3.17
C THR A 117 17.41 -13.68 4.19
N HIS A 118 17.52 -13.45 5.52
CA HIS A 118 17.10 -14.34 6.60
C HIS A 118 17.08 -13.59 7.95
N ALA A 119 16.00 -13.67 8.71
CA ALA A 119 16.06 -13.49 10.17
C ALA A 119 16.27 -14.88 10.79
N SER A 120 17.53 -15.18 11.13
CA SER A 120 17.94 -16.41 11.79
C SER A 120 17.73 -16.35 13.30
#